data_AF-A0A933NC65-F1
#
_entry.id   AF-A0A933NC65-F1
#
_cell.length_a   1.000
_cell.length_b   1.000
_cell.length_c   1.000
_cell.angle_alpha   90.00
_cell.angle_beta   90.00
_cell.angle_gamma   90.00
#
_symmetry.space_group_name_H-M   'P 1'
#
loop_
_entity.id
_entity.type
_entity.pdbx_description
1 polymer ?
#
loop_
_entity_poly.entity_id
_entity_poly.type
_entity_poly.pdbx_seq_one_letter_code
_entity_poly.pdbx_strand_id
1 'polypeptide(L)'
;MIDLLLEQLEWLSGQEDDRVSVLAPFLGRSLLDLATTALIGRFDPIRVLFIRRVQAHPDYTTSQAWKASIRWQGDVLAEKEKDLWGQNVEYKKVTRALLGDYYDELIWRPAVLRLASLAPRGDRWLAELAGIQAESFVARKRDDISRQYSSLSKGIHHEFVMPPGAVYDRATLSDLVRGTIHSIADLALVSQFVPHAEFLLSPSEAVEVFNRIEQLEVMP
;
A
#
# COMPACT_ATOMS: atom_id res chain seq x y z
N MET A 1 -4.55 -3.53 15.73
CA MET A 1 -3.65 -3.84 14.59
C MET A 1 -2.71 -2.67 14.32
N ILE A 2 -3.22 -1.45 14.19
CA ILE A 2 -2.38 -0.23 14.17
C ILE A 2 -1.52 -0.12 15.43
N ASP A 3 -2.07 -0.34 16.63
CA ASP A 3 -1.29 -0.21 17.87
C ASP A 3 -0.11 -1.20 17.93
N LEU A 4 -0.33 -2.46 17.55
CA LEU A 4 0.74 -3.47 17.46
C LEU A 4 1.84 -3.08 16.46
N LEU A 5 1.46 -2.49 15.33
CA LEU A 5 2.42 -1.99 14.34
C LEU A 5 3.24 -0.83 14.93
N LEU A 6 2.58 0.10 15.60
CA LEU A 6 3.24 1.24 16.23
C LEU A 6 4.21 0.79 17.31
N GLU A 7 3.80 -0.16 18.16
CA GLU A 7 4.68 -0.80 19.16
C GLU A 7 5.90 -1.45 18.50
N GLN A 8 5.73 -2.13 17.37
CA GLN A 8 6.84 -2.74 16.64
C GLN A 8 7.81 -1.70 16.05
N LEU A 9 7.29 -0.58 15.53
CA LEU A 9 8.09 0.50 14.98
C LEU A 9 8.84 1.28 16.07
N GLU A 10 8.16 1.56 17.18
CA GLU A 10 8.76 2.17 18.36
C GLU A 10 9.86 1.28 18.92
N TRP A 11 9.57 -0.02 19.13
CA TRP A 11 10.58 -0.97 19.56
C TRP A 11 11.78 -1.00 18.61
N LEU A 12 11.54 -1.01 17.30
CA LEU A 12 12.59 -1.06 16.28
C LEU A 12 13.47 0.19 16.29
N SER A 13 12.88 1.38 16.49
CA SER A 13 13.64 2.64 16.58
C SER A 13 14.66 2.63 17.72
N GLY A 14 14.36 1.97 18.85
CA GLY A 14 15.25 1.83 19.99
C GLY A 14 16.33 0.75 19.87
N GLN A 15 16.41 0.01 18.75
CA GLN A 15 17.39 -1.06 18.57
C GLN A 15 18.74 -0.55 18.04
N GLU A 16 19.76 -1.39 18.00
CA GLU A 16 21.05 -1.12 17.35
C GLU A 16 20.95 -1.17 15.81
N ASP A 17 21.86 -0.50 15.12
CA ASP A 17 21.85 -0.35 13.65
C ASP A 17 21.82 -1.69 12.91
N ASP A 18 22.58 -2.68 13.38
CA ASP A 18 22.62 -4.02 12.78
C ASP A 18 21.22 -4.67 12.81
N ARG A 19 20.50 -4.53 13.93
CA ARG A 19 19.15 -5.08 14.07
C ARG A 19 18.14 -4.33 13.22
N VAL A 20 18.26 -3.00 13.14
CA VAL A 20 17.44 -2.17 12.24
C VAL A 20 17.67 -2.56 10.79
N SER A 21 18.93 -2.82 10.40
CA SER A 21 19.29 -3.19 9.03
C SER A 21 18.64 -4.48 8.54
N VAL A 22 18.39 -5.42 9.46
CA VAL A 22 17.76 -6.71 9.15
C VAL A 22 16.23 -6.62 9.25
N LEU A 23 15.70 -5.96 10.28
CA LEU A 23 14.26 -6.02 10.58
C LEU A 23 13.44 -4.93 9.90
N ALA A 24 14.00 -3.73 9.67
CA ALA A 24 13.28 -2.63 9.03
C ALA A 24 12.82 -2.96 7.60
N PRO A 25 13.66 -3.57 6.72
CA PRO A 25 13.22 -4.03 5.42
C PRO A 25 12.03 -4.98 5.50
N PHE A 26 12.14 -6.01 6.36
CA PHE A 26 11.11 -7.03 6.55
C PHE A 26 9.78 -6.41 7.00
N LEU A 27 9.82 -5.53 7.99
CA LEU A 27 8.63 -4.85 8.51
C LEU A 27 7.99 -3.97 7.44
N GLY A 28 8.76 -3.08 6.79
CA GLY A 28 8.26 -2.21 5.74
C GLY A 28 7.64 -3.00 4.58
N ARG A 29 8.29 -4.07 4.14
CA ARG A 29 7.79 -4.90 3.04
C ARG A 29 6.50 -5.64 3.42
N SER A 30 6.47 -6.23 4.60
CA SER A 30 5.29 -6.94 5.12
C SER A 30 4.09 -6.00 5.23
N LEU A 31 4.32 -4.76 5.67
CA LEU A 31 3.28 -3.74 5.73
C LEU A 31 2.72 -3.40 4.35
N LEU A 32 3.62 -3.19 3.40
CA LEU A 32 3.24 -2.85 2.03
C LEU A 32 2.41 -3.98 1.38
N ASP A 33 2.83 -5.24 1.55
CA ASP A 33 2.10 -6.40 1.03
C ASP A 33 0.73 -6.57 1.70
N LEU A 34 0.69 -6.45 3.03
CA LEU A 34 -0.54 -6.60 3.79
C LEU A 34 -1.55 -5.50 3.43
N ALA A 35 -1.11 -4.25 3.41
CA ALA A 35 -1.98 -3.11 3.14
C ALA A 35 -2.54 -3.13 1.71
N THR A 36 -1.69 -3.42 0.72
CA THR A 36 -2.14 -3.52 -0.67
C THR A 36 -3.09 -4.70 -0.87
N THR A 37 -2.83 -5.84 -0.22
CA THR A 37 -3.76 -6.99 -0.19
C THR A 37 -5.09 -6.64 0.44
N ALA A 38 -5.09 -5.93 1.58
CA ALA A 38 -6.30 -5.50 2.27
C ALA A 38 -7.12 -4.52 1.40
N LEU A 39 -6.47 -3.57 0.73
CA LEU A 39 -7.13 -2.63 -0.18
C LEU A 39 -7.70 -3.33 -1.42
N ILE A 40 -6.98 -4.29 -2.00
CA ILE A 40 -7.50 -5.13 -3.08
C ILE A 40 -8.75 -5.87 -2.61
N GLY A 41 -8.71 -6.50 -1.43
CA GLY A 41 -9.86 -7.19 -0.87
C GLY A 41 -11.04 -6.27 -0.56
N ARG A 42 -10.76 -5.00 -0.24
CA ARG A 42 -11.79 -3.97 -0.01
C ARG A 42 -12.52 -3.59 -1.29
N PHE A 43 -11.82 -3.45 -2.42
CA PHE A 43 -12.43 -3.08 -3.70
C PHE A 43 -12.94 -4.26 -4.53
N ASP A 44 -12.32 -5.43 -4.37
CA ASP A 44 -12.71 -6.68 -5.03
C ASP A 44 -12.74 -7.84 -4.02
N PRO A 45 -13.78 -7.90 -3.16
CA PRO A 45 -13.90 -8.97 -2.17
C PRO A 45 -14.05 -10.35 -2.81
N ILE A 46 -14.58 -10.44 -4.04
CA ILE A 46 -14.70 -11.69 -4.78
C ILE A 46 -13.32 -12.31 -5.00
N ARG A 47 -12.30 -11.50 -5.31
CA ARG A 47 -10.92 -11.98 -5.51
C ARG A 47 -10.39 -12.72 -4.27
N VAL A 48 -10.59 -12.18 -3.07
CA VAL A 48 -10.13 -12.81 -1.81
C VAL A 48 -10.92 -14.09 -1.52
N LEU A 49 -12.25 -14.06 -1.70
CA LEU A 49 -13.11 -15.23 -1.52
C LEU A 49 -12.77 -16.35 -2.51
N PHE A 50 -12.45 -16.00 -3.75
CA PHE A 50 -12.03 -16.94 -4.79
C PHE A 50 -10.70 -17.61 -4.42
N ILE A 51 -9.69 -16.84 -4.01
CA ILE A 51 -8.40 -17.37 -3.56
C ILE A 51 -8.61 -18.34 -2.39
N ARG A 52 -9.40 -17.94 -1.38
CA ARG A 52 -9.76 -18.82 -0.26
C ARG A 52 -10.38 -20.13 -0.74
N ARG A 53 -11.28 -20.07 -1.74
CA ARG A 53 -11.94 -21.28 -2.26
C ARG A 53 -10.96 -22.20 -3.00
N VAL A 54 -10.00 -21.65 -3.73
CA VAL A 54 -8.90 -22.40 -4.37
C VAL A 54 -7.99 -23.04 -3.31
N GLN A 55 -7.65 -22.30 -2.25
CA GLN A 55 -6.82 -22.80 -1.15
C GLN A 55 -7.49 -23.93 -0.36
N ALA A 56 -8.82 -23.98 -0.36
CA ALA A 56 -9.58 -25.07 0.24
C ALA A 56 -9.72 -26.32 -0.66
N HIS A 57 -9.15 -26.31 -1.87
CA HIS A 57 -9.15 -27.47 -2.75
C HIS A 57 -8.19 -28.54 -2.21
N PRO A 58 -8.53 -29.85 -2.26
CA PRO A 58 -7.64 -30.92 -1.75
C PRO A 58 -6.24 -30.92 -2.35
N ASP A 59 -6.13 -30.54 -3.63
CA ASP A 59 -4.85 -30.47 -4.34
C ASP A 59 -4.04 -29.21 -4.03
N TYR A 60 -4.55 -28.31 -3.20
CA TYR A 60 -3.81 -27.10 -2.85
C TYR A 60 -2.52 -27.45 -2.09
N THR A 61 -1.41 -27.00 -2.65
CA THR A 61 -0.08 -27.13 -2.04
C THR A 61 0.68 -25.81 -2.14
N THR A 62 1.48 -25.52 -1.12
CA THR A 62 2.40 -24.38 -1.09
C THR A 62 3.69 -24.63 -1.88
N SER A 63 3.93 -25.87 -2.34
CA SER A 63 5.11 -26.24 -3.12
C SER A 63 5.08 -25.75 -4.57
N GLN A 64 3.93 -25.30 -5.07
CA GLN A 64 3.80 -24.72 -6.41
C GLN A 64 3.16 -23.35 -6.37
N ALA A 65 3.57 -22.48 -7.30
CA ALA A 65 2.94 -21.19 -7.49
C ALA A 65 1.56 -21.36 -8.14
N TRP A 66 0.51 -20.96 -7.43
CA TRP A 66 -0.85 -20.94 -7.99
C TRP A 66 -1.08 -19.69 -8.82
N LYS A 67 -1.86 -19.82 -9.90
CA LYS A 67 -2.33 -18.67 -10.69
C LYS A 67 -3.34 -17.81 -9.92
N ALA A 68 -4.08 -18.45 -9.02
CA ALA A 68 -4.99 -17.79 -8.10
C ALA A 68 -4.22 -17.32 -6.85
N SER A 69 -3.49 -16.21 -7.00
CA SER A 69 -2.84 -15.49 -5.91
C SER A 69 -2.89 -14.00 -6.20
N ILE A 70 -2.79 -13.17 -5.17
CA ILE A 70 -2.55 -11.74 -5.36
C ILE A 70 -1.08 -11.56 -5.70
N ARG A 71 -0.80 -10.81 -6.77
CA ARG A 71 0.55 -10.57 -7.27
C ARG A 71 0.84 -9.09 -7.33
N TRP A 72 2.11 -8.76 -7.12
CA TRP A 72 2.55 -7.37 -7.21
C TRP A 72 2.28 -6.79 -8.59
N GLN A 73 2.83 -7.41 -9.64
CA GLN A 73 2.49 -7.08 -11.02
C GLN A 73 1.19 -7.78 -11.43
N GLY A 74 0.25 -7.02 -11.97
CA GLY A 74 -1.06 -7.47 -12.41
C GLY A 74 -2.18 -7.13 -11.42
N ASP A 75 -1.96 -7.22 -10.11
CA ASP A 75 -3.00 -6.94 -9.10
C ASP A 75 -2.72 -5.70 -8.25
N VAL A 76 -1.46 -5.34 -7.96
CA VAL A 76 -1.14 -4.07 -7.30
C VAL A 76 -0.79 -3.02 -8.32
N LEU A 77 0.19 -3.32 -9.18
CA LEU A 77 0.63 -2.48 -10.28
C LEU A 77 0.17 -3.08 -11.61
N ALA A 78 -0.13 -2.24 -12.59
CA ALA A 78 -0.37 -2.67 -13.96
C ALA A 78 0.56 -1.93 -14.91
N GLU A 79 0.74 -2.47 -16.12
CA GLU A 79 1.37 -1.71 -17.20
C GLU A 79 0.54 -0.48 -17.55
N LYS A 80 1.17 0.49 -18.22
CA LYS A 80 0.48 1.71 -18.65
C LYS A 80 -0.41 1.38 -19.84
N GLU A 81 -1.69 1.73 -19.75
CA GLU A 81 -2.64 1.58 -20.84
C GLU A 81 -2.49 2.74 -21.83
N LYS A 82 -2.43 2.41 -23.13
CA LYS A 82 -2.27 3.41 -24.20
C LYS A 82 -3.59 4.09 -24.57
N ASP A 83 -4.69 3.37 -24.42
CA ASP A 83 -6.05 3.82 -24.78
C ASP A 83 -7.07 3.13 -23.84
N LEU A 84 -7.46 3.82 -22.77
CA LEU A 84 -8.35 3.27 -21.74
C LEU A 84 -9.79 3.08 -22.23
N TRP A 85 -10.26 3.96 -23.11
CA TRP A 85 -11.69 4.07 -23.47
C TRP A 85 -11.93 3.89 -24.97
N GLY A 86 -10.94 3.36 -25.67
CA GLY A 86 -11.00 3.08 -27.10
C GLY A 86 -12.05 2.05 -27.47
N GLN A 87 -12.49 2.10 -28.73
CA GLN A 87 -13.50 1.18 -29.28
C GLN A 87 -13.06 -0.29 -29.27
N ASN A 88 -11.74 -0.53 -29.25
CA ASN A 88 -11.15 -1.87 -29.25
C ASN A 88 -10.89 -2.44 -27.85
N VAL A 89 -11.26 -1.71 -26.79
CA VAL A 89 -11.07 -2.17 -25.41
C VAL A 89 -12.04 -3.32 -25.13
N GLU A 90 -11.46 -4.50 -24.85
CA GLU A 90 -12.22 -5.67 -24.46
C GLU A 90 -12.38 -5.69 -22.93
N TYR A 91 -13.61 -5.70 -22.43
CA TYR A 91 -13.89 -5.68 -20.97
C TYR A 91 -13.13 -6.77 -20.19
N LYS A 92 -12.99 -7.98 -20.76
CA LYS A 92 -12.25 -9.08 -20.12
C LYS A 92 -10.74 -8.79 -19.91
N LYS A 93 -10.19 -7.82 -20.64
CA LYS A 93 -8.79 -7.38 -20.54
C LYS A 93 -8.62 -6.16 -19.63
N VAL A 94 -9.72 -5.55 -19.17
CA VAL A 94 -9.69 -4.42 -18.24
C VAL A 94 -9.04 -4.90 -16.94
N THR A 95 -7.87 -4.35 -16.65
CA THR A 95 -7.15 -4.65 -15.41
C THR A 95 -7.89 -4.05 -14.21
N ARG A 96 -7.90 -4.82 -13.11
CA ARG A 96 -8.37 -4.40 -11.79
C ARG A 96 -7.20 -4.29 -10.81
N ALA A 97 -6.04 -3.85 -11.32
CA ALA A 97 -4.89 -3.58 -10.48
C ALA A 97 -5.19 -2.38 -9.58
N LEU A 98 -4.79 -2.47 -8.31
CA LEU A 98 -5.03 -1.45 -7.30
C LEU A 98 -4.60 -0.06 -7.79
N LEU A 99 -3.40 0.05 -8.38
CA LEU A 99 -2.83 1.27 -8.93
C LEU A 99 -2.76 1.22 -10.47
N GLY A 100 -3.74 0.58 -11.11
CA GLY A 100 -3.90 0.56 -12.56
C GLY A 100 -4.66 1.79 -13.08
N ASP A 101 -4.51 2.08 -14.38
CA ASP A 101 -5.07 3.30 -14.98
C ASP A 101 -6.61 3.33 -14.94
N TYR A 102 -7.30 2.18 -15.05
CA TYR A 102 -8.76 2.13 -14.89
C TYR A 102 -9.20 2.46 -13.46
N TYR A 103 -8.50 1.94 -12.45
CA TYR A 103 -8.80 2.24 -11.05
C TYR A 103 -8.45 3.69 -10.71
N ASP A 104 -7.40 4.25 -11.32
CA ASP A 104 -7.10 5.67 -11.22
C ASP A 104 -8.31 6.53 -11.60
N GLU A 105 -8.83 6.37 -12.82
CA GLU A 105 -9.94 7.21 -13.31
C GLU A 105 -11.28 6.92 -12.63
N LEU A 106 -11.60 5.66 -12.36
CA LEU A 106 -12.92 5.26 -11.86
C LEU A 106 -13.04 5.27 -10.34
N ILE A 107 -11.93 5.10 -9.61
CA ILE A 107 -11.94 4.83 -8.17
C ILE A 107 -11.18 5.91 -7.41
N TRP A 108 -9.88 6.09 -7.72
CA TRP A 108 -9.00 6.94 -6.93
C TRP A 108 -9.24 8.42 -7.16
N ARG A 109 -9.29 8.90 -8.40
CA ARG A 109 -9.52 10.33 -8.68
C ARG A 109 -10.82 10.84 -8.06
N PRO A 110 -11.98 10.15 -8.22
CA PRO A 110 -13.20 10.57 -7.55
C PRO A 110 -13.07 10.61 -6.02
N ALA A 111 -12.35 9.67 -5.42
CA ALA A 111 -12.14 9.62 -3.98
C ALA A 111 -11.24 10.75 -3.46
N VAL A 112 -10.16 11.08 -4.18
CA VAL A 112 -9.28 12.22 -3.87
C VAL A 112 -10.06 13.53 -3.94
N LEU A 113 -10.88 13.73 -4.98
CA LEU A 113 -11.71 14.94 -5.12
C LEU A 113 -12.70 15.08 -3.96
N ARG A 114 -13.27 13.97 -3.48
CA ARG A 114 -14.16 13.96 -2.30
C ARG A 114 -13.41 14.35 -1.04
N LEU A 115 -12.24 13.78 -0.79
CA LEU A 115 -11.40 14.16 0.34
C LEU A 115 -11.08 15.66 0.30
N ALA A 116 -10.64 16.17 -0.86
CA ALA A 116 -10.34 17.59 -1.03
C ALA A 116 -11.56 18.49 -0.79
N SER A 117 -12.75 18.08 -1.24
CA SER A 117 -13.99 18.85 -1.08
C SER A 117 -14.44 19.02 0.37
N LEU A 118 -13.99 18.14 1.27
CA LEU A 118 -14.29 18.23 2.70
C LEU A 118 -13.45 19.30 3.40
N ALA A 119 -12.39 19.80 2.75
CA ALA A 119 -11.40 20.70 3.35
C ALA A 119 -10.98 20.23 4.76
N PRO A 120 -10.48 18.99 4.88
CA PRO A 120 -10.22 18.38 6.18
C PRO A 120 -9.15 19.19 6.93
N ARG A 121 -9.34 19.34 8.24
CA ARG A 121 -8.35 19.98 9.12
C ARG A 121 -7.45 18.90 9.69
N GLY A 122 -6.15 19.10 9.57
CA GLY A 122 -5.11 18.24 10.13
C GLY A 122 -3.76 18.92 10.01
N ASP A 123 -2.73 18.14 10.27
CA ASP A 123 -1.36 18.60 10.20
C ASP A 123 -0.87 18.66 8.73
N ARG A 124 0.42 18.90 8.53
CA ARG A 124 0.99 19.25 7.23
C ARG A 124 0.79 18.15 6.18
N TRP A 125 0.94 16.89 6.54
CA TRP A 125 0.81 15.75 5.63
C TRP A 125 -0.64 15.58 5.18
N LEU A 126 -1.65 15.71 6.06
CA LEU A 126 -3.04 15.71 5.61
C LEU A 126 -3.33 16.85 4.64
N ALA A 127 -2.82 18.05 4.91
CA ALA A 127 -3.00 19.20 4.03
C ALA A 127 -2.34 18.99 2.66
N GLU A 128 -1.14 18.40 2.63
CA GLU A 128 -0.44 18.04 1.40
C GLU A 128 -1.22 16.98 0.58
N LEU A 129 -1.79 15.97 1.25
CA LEU A 129 -2.62 14.95 0.62
C LEU A 129 -3.93 15.55 0.07
N ALA A 130 -4.63 16.38 0.84
CA ALA A 130 -5.87 17.01 0.41
C ALA A 130 -5.66 18.02 -0.73
N GLY A 131 -4.45 18.59 -0.84
CA GLY A 131 -4.05 19.51 -1.92
C GLY A 131 -3.54 18.83 -3.20
N ILE A 132 -3.43 17.49 -3.22
CA ILE A 132 -2.90 16.78 -4.40
C ILE A 132 -3.87 16.91 -5.59
N GLN A 133 -3.32 17.10 -6.79
CA GLN A 133 -4.13 16.99 -8.01
C GLN A 133 -4.53 15.53 -8.18
N ALA A 134 -5.83 15.28 -8.34
CA ALA A 134 -6.39 13.93 -8.39
C ALA A 134 -5.71 13.06 -9.45
N GLU A 135 -5.45 13.63 -10.63
CA GLU A 135 -4.80 12.98 -11.78
C GLU A 135 -3.34 12.56 -11.49
N SER A 136 -2.71 13.18 -10.50
CA SER A 136 -1.33 12.87 -10.11
C SER A 136 -1.24 11.83 -9.00
N PHE A 137 -2.34 11.53 -8.31
CA PHE A 137 -2.34 10.70 -7.11
C PHE A 137 -1.80 9.30 -7.37
N VAL A 138 -2.40 8.56 -8.31
CA VAL A 138 -1.97 7.19 -8.61
C VAL A 138 -0.56 7.16 -9.19
N ALA A 139 -0.21 8.10 -10.08
CA ALA A 139 1.14 8.17 -10.65
C ALA A 139 2.21 8.31 -9.55
N ARG A 140 2.04 9.27 -8.62
CA ARG A 140 2.94 9.44 -7.48
C ARG A 140 3.00 8.19 -6.61
N LYS A 141 1.84 7.61 -6.28
CA LYS A 141 1.78 6.41 -5.44
C LYS A 141 2.45 5.22 -6.10
N ARG A 142 2.33 5.03 -7.41
CA ARG A 142 3.04 3.99 -8.15
C ARG A 142 4.55 4.15 -8.03
N ASP A 143 5.06 5.36 -8.22
CA ASP A 143 6.50 5.62 -8.15
C ASP A 143 7.04 5.37 -6.75
N ASP A 144 6.36 5.88 -5.72
CA ASP A 144 6.75 5.71 -4.32
C ASP A 144 6.71 4.23 -3.90
N ILE A 145 5.59 3.56 -4.15
CA ILE A 145 5.38 2.17 -3.75
C ILE A 145 6.29 1.21 -4.52
N SER A 146 6.57 1.47 -5.81
CA SER A 146 7.53 0.67 -6.59
C SER A 146 8.95 0.83 -6.06
N ARG A 147 9.36 2.06 -5.75
CA ARG A 147 10.67 2.36 -5.14
C ARG A 147 10.80 1.67 -3.79
N GLN A 148 9.80 1.82 -2.92
CA GLN A 148 9.74 1.19 -1.60
C GLN A 148 9.81 -0.33 -1.70
N TYR A 149 8.96 -0.95 -2.52
CA TYR A 149 8.96 -2.40 -2.75
C TYR A 149 10.33 -2.91 -3.15
N SER A 150 10.95 -2.28 -4.15
CA SER A 150 12.24 -2.70 -4.70
C SER A 150 13.36 -2.57 -3.66
N SER A 151 13.44 -1.41 -2.99
CA SER A 151 14.48 -1.15 -1.98
C SER A 151 14.33 -2.06 -0.75
N LEU A 152 13.11 -2.25 -0.25
CA LEU A 152 12.86 -3.11 0.91
C LEU A 152 13.09 -4.60 0.57
N SER A 153 12.75 -5.03 -0.65
CA SER A 153 13.01 -6.42 -1.07
C SER A 153 14.50 -6.76 -1.10
N LYS A 154 15.36 -5.79 -1.45
CA LYS A 154 16.83 -5.96 -1.39
C LYS A 154 17.33 -6.32 0.01
N GLY A 155 16.68 -5.80 1.06
CA GLY A 155 17.03 -6.10 2.45
C GLY A 155 16.46 -7.40 3.00
N ILE A 156 15.65 -8.15 2.23
CA ILE A 156 14.94 -9.37 2.70
C ILE A 156 15.41 -10.63 1.96
N HIS A 157 16.22 -10.50 0.89
CA HIS A 157 16.72 -11.69 0.21
C HIS A 157 17.41 -12.63 1.21
N HIS A 158 16.90 -13.86 1.27
CA HIS A 158 17.30 -14.93 2.21
C HIS A 158 18.77 -15.36 2.09
N GLU A 159 19.58 -14.63 1.33
CA GLU A 159 21.03 -14.77 1.21
C GLU A 159 21.75 -14.14 2.42
N PHE A 160 21.02 -13.35 3.24
CA PHE A 160 21.58 -12.58 4.36
C PHE A 160 21.28 -13.23 5.72
N VAL A 161 21.94 -14.37 5.99
CA VAL A 161 21.99 -14.98 7.35
C VAL A 161 23.00 -14.25 8.25
N MET A 162 23.96 -13.57 7.63
CA MET A 162 24.82 -12.56 8.24
C MET A 162 24.44 -11.22 7.63
N PRO A 163 24.42 -10.10 8.39
CA PRO A 163 24.19 -8.79 7.81
C PRO A 163 25.25 -8.57 6.73
N PRO A 164 24.89 -8.49 5.43
CA PRO A 164 25.81 -7.92 4.47
C PRO A 164 26.07 -6.52 5.01
N GLY A 165 27.32 -6.12 5.21
CA GLY A 165 27.65 -4.77 5.72
C GLY A 165 26.66 -3.75 5.14
N ALA A 166 25.95 -3.07 6.03
CA ALA A 166 24.57 -2.62 5.82
C ALA A 166 24.32 -2.10 4.39
N VAL A 167 23.46 -2.78 3.62
CA VAL A 167 23.07 -2.32 2.27
C VAL A 167 22.54 -0.89 2.33
N TYR A 168 21.91 -0.53 3.46
CA TYR A 168 21.38 0.78 3.77
C TYR A 168 21.73 1.14 5.22
N ASP A 169 22.09 2.39 5.45
CA ASP A 169 22.21 2.94 6.81
C ASP A 169 20.81 3.10 7.47
N ARG A 170 20.81 3.34 8.79
CA ARG A 170 19.58 3.56 9.57
C ARG A 170 18.72 4.67 8.98
N ALA A 171 19.33 5.78 8.56
CA ALA A 171 18.61 6.94 8.06
C ALA A 171 17.81 6.58 6.79
N THR A 172 18.47 5.91 5.84
CA THR A 172 17.86 5.43 4.61
C THR A 172 16.73 4.44 4.89
N LEU A 173 16.92 3.52 5.85
CA LEU A 173 15.88 2.56 6.23
C LEU A 173 14.69 3.22 6.91
N SER A 174 14.94 4.19 7.78
CA SER A 174 13.89 4.95 8.47
C SER A 174 13.07 5.74 7.46
N ASP A 175 13.73 6.39 6.48
CA ASP A 175 13.06 7.09 5.38
C ASP A 175 12.24 6.14 4.49
N LEU A 176 12.75 4.93 4.21
CA LEU A 176 12.02 3.92 3.44
C LEU A 176 10.77 3.44 4.20
N VAL A 177 10.90 3.10 5.48
CA VAL A 177 9.78 2.63 6.32
C VAL A 177 8.75 3.74 6.50
N ARG A 178 9.19 4.96 6.83
CA ARG A 178 8.33 6.15 6.94
C ARG A 178 7.60 6.40 5.64
N GLY A 179 8.31 6.40 4.51
CA GLY A 179 7.72 6.54 3.19
C GLY A 179 6.67 5.46 2.92
N THR A 180 6.92 4.20 3.28
CA THR A 180 5.97 3.10 3.10
C THR A 180 4.69 3.34 3.91
N ILE A 181 4.83 3.79 5.15
CA ILE A 181 3.68 4.09 6.00
C ILE A 181 2.90 5.27 5.43
N HIS A 182 3.59 6.29 4.92
CA HIS A 182 2.93 7.41 4.26
C HIS A 182 2.12 6.95 3.03
N SER A 183 2.74 6.15 2.17
CA SER A 183 2.06 5.57 1.00
C SER A 183 0.81 4.77 1.39
N ILE A 184 0.90 3.95 2.42
CA ILE A 184 -0.20 3.10 2.90
C ILE A 184 -1.30 3.93 3.54
N ALA A 185 -0.95 4.87 4.42
CA ALA A 185 -1.91 5.72 5.12
C ALA A 185 -2.68 6.61 4.15
N ASP A 186 -2.01 7.16 3.13
CA ASP A 186 -2.66 7.95 2.07
C ASP A 186 -3.68 7.10 1.31
N LEU A 187 -3.29 5.90 0.86
CA LEU A 187 -4.20 4.99 0.17
C LEU A 187 -5.36 4.55 1.08
N ALA A 188 -5.09 4.27 2.35
CA ALA A 188 -6.09 3.86 3.33
C ALA A 188 -7.11 4.97 3.59
N LEU A 189 -6.66 6.22 3.81
CA LEU A 189 -7.54 7.36 4.01
C LEU A 189 -8.36 7.63 2.75
N VAL A 190 -7.74 7.74 1.58
CA VAL A 190 -8.45 7.99 0.32
C VAL A 190 -9.46 6.88 0.03
N SER A 191 -9.15 5.62 0.37
CA SER A 191 -10.08 4.50 0.20
C SER A 191 -11.38 4.62 1.03
N GLN A 192 -11.40 5.45 2.08
CA GLN A 192 -12.62 5.73 2.86
C GLN A 192 -13.60 6.64 2.11
N PHE A 193 -13.17 7.27 1.02
CA PHE A 193 -14.00 8.14 0.19
C PHE A 193 -14.51 7.44 -1.09
N VAL A 194 -14.23 6.15 -1.23
CA VAL A 194 -14.74 5.30 -2.31
C VAL A 194 -16.13 4.79 -1.93
N PRO A 195 -17.22 5.22 -2.60
CA PRO A 195 -18.59 4.99 -2.12
C PRO A 195 -19.09 3.54 -2.21
N HIS A 196 -18.51 2.71 -3.08
CA HIS A 196 -18.90 1.31 -3.24
C HIS A 196 -18.03 0.36 -2.40
N ALA A 197 -17.06 0.89 -1.67
CA ALA A 197 -16.29 0.08 -0.73
C ALA A 197 -17.12 -0.13 0.53
N GLU A 198 -17.12 -1.37 1.04
CA GLU A 198 -17.80 -1.73 2.28
C GLU A 198 -16.97 -1.32 3.52
N PHE A 199 -17.64 -1.20 4.68
CA PHE A 199 -17.00 -0.83 5.96
C PHE A 199 -16.25 0.51 5.90
N LEU A 200 -16.96 1.57 5.50
CA LEU A 200 -16.46 2.94 5.52
C LEU A 200 -16.54 3.49 6.95
N LEU A 201 -15.44 4.07 7.41
CA LEU A 201 -15.48 4.98 8.55
C LEU A 201 -16.23 6.25 8.15
N SER A 202 -16.82 6.97 9.11
CA SER A 202 -17.27 8.32 8.81
C SER A 202 -16.08 9.19 8.38
N PRO A 203 -16.28 10.22 7.54
CA PRO A 203 -15.21 11.10 7.12
C PRO A 203 -14.38 11.68 8.27
N SER A 204 -15.03 12.04 9.38
CA SER A 204 -14.37 12.55 10.59
C SER A 204 -13.49 11.50 11.27
N GLU A 205 -14.00 10.27 11.44
CA GLU A 205 -13.23 9.18 12.05
C GLU A 205 -12.04 8.77 11.17
N ALA A 206 -12.23 8.74 9.85
CA ALA A 206 -11.16 8.44 8.91
C ALA A 206 -10.00 9.44 9.03
N VAL A 207 -10.33 10.74 9.08
CA VAL A 207 -9.36 11.83 9.27
C VAL A 207 -8.71 11.77 10.65
N GLU A 208 -9.47 11.46 11.70
CA GLU A 208 -8.93 11.32 13.06
C GLU A 208 -7.89 10.18 13.13
N VAL A 209 -8.19 9.01 12.57
CA VAL A 209 -7.26 7.89 12.51
C VAL A 209 -6.01 8.24 11.71
N PHE A 210 -6.16 8.96 10.59
CA PHE A 210 -5.02 9.42 9.80
C PHE A 210 -4.14 10.39 10.59
N ASN A 211 -4.72 11.40 11.24
CA ASN A 211 -3.98 12.37 12.05
C ASN A 211 -3.23 11.71 13.21
N ARG A 212 -3.81 10.65 13.81
CA ARG A 212 -3.09 9.86 14.83
C ARG A 212 -1.83 9.21 14.27
N ILE A 213 -1.86 8.73 13.02
CA ILE A 213 -0.66 8.17 12.36
C ILE A 213 0.35 9.27 12.06
N GLU A 214 -0.11 10.43 11.59
CA GLU A 214 0.74 11.58 11.29
C GLU A 214 1.51 12.08 12.52
N GLN A 215 0.85 12.15 13.68
CA GLN A 215 1.46 12.61 14.94
C GLN A 215 2.54 11.68 15.51
N LEU A 216 2.59 10.43 15.06
CA LEU A 216 3.48 9.43 15.63
C LEU A 216 4.89 9.47 15.03
N GLU A 217 5.19 10.42 14.12
CA GLU A 217 6.49 10.61 13.44
C GLU A 217 7.27 9.30 13.30
N VAL A 218 6.82 8.45 12.37
CA VAL A 218 7.25 7.06 12.38
C VAL A 218 8.75 6.93 12.15
N MET A 219 9.44 6.42 13.19
CA MET A 219 10.89 6.24 13.31
C MET A 219 11.67 7.56 13.08
N PRO A 220 11.92 8.37 14.13
CA PRO A 220 12.77 9.56 14.04
C PRO A 220 14.26 9.23 13.79
#